data_AF-A0A258ZK27-F1
#
_entry.id   AF-A0A258ZK27-F1
#
_cell.length_a   1.000
_cell.length_b   1.000
_cell.length_c   1.000
_cell.angle_alpha   90.00
_cell.angle_beta   90.00
_cell.angle_gamma   90.00
#
_symmetry.space_group_name_H-M   'P 1'
#
loop_
_entity.id
_entity.type
_entity.pdbx_description
1 polymer ?
#
loop_
_entity_poly.entity_id
_entity_poly.type
_entity_poly.pdbx_seq_one_letter_code
_entity_poly.pdbx_strand_id
1 'polypeptide(L)' 'MGFGLEIMMSMEFIAKIFSQILQLLAIVFFFYAAYQGVMGEGGSTSVFTGVGVLILVLIGSYFIDKLVNAY' A
#
# COMPACT_ATOMS: atom_id res chain seq x y z
N MET A 1 -10.17 32.95 -9.25
CA MET A 1 -9.34 31.77 -9.60
C MET A 1 -8.88 31.06 -8.32
N GLY A 2 -9.82 30.56 -7.49
CA GLY A 2 -9.50 29.95 -6.18
C GLY A 2 -10.05 28.54 -5.98
N PHE A 3 -11.18 28.21 -6.63
CA PHE A 3 -11.89 26.95 -6.41
C PHE A 3 -11.16 25.71 -6.93
N GLY A 4 -10.38 25.82 -8.01
CA GLY A 4 -9.66 24.68 -8.59
C GLY A 4 -8.44 24.25 -7.79
N LEU A 5 -7.78 25.19 -7.10
CA LEU A 5 -6.55 24.95 -6.34
C LEU A 5 -6.83 24.24 -5.01
N GLU A 6 -7.95 24.57 -4.35
CA GLU A 6 -8.37 23.87 -3.12
C GLU A 6 -8.76 22.41 -3.37
N ILE A 7 -9.44 22.13 -4.49
CA ILE A 7 -9.83 20.75 -4.86
C ILE A 7 -8.60 19.91 -5.22
N MET A 8 -7.61 20.49 -5.90
CA MET A 8 -6.37 19.80 -6.26
C MET A 8 -5.55 19.42 -5.01
N MET A 9 -5.39 20.36 -4.08
CA MET A 9 -4.72 20.12 -2.80
C MET A 9 -5.43 19.05 -1.96
N SER A 10 -6.77 19.00 -2.01
CA SER A 10 -7.54 17.97 -1.29
C SER A 10 -7.36 16.58 -1.91
N MET A 11 -7.28 16.48 -3.23
CA MET A 11 -7.08 15.21 -3.94
C MET A 11 -5.69 14.60 -3.66
N GLU A 12 -4.63 15.42 -3.62
CA GLU A 12 -3.28 14.96 -3.25
C GLU A 12 -3.22 14.44 -1.81
N PHE A 13 -3.87 15.15 -0.88
CA PHE A 13 -3.96 14.74 0.51
C PHE A 13 -4.72 13.40 0.65
N ILE A 14 -5.82 13.24 -0.06
CA ILE A 14 -6.60 11.99 -0.10
C ILE A 14 -5.75 10.85 -0.68
N ALA A 15 -5.03 11.08 -1.78
CA ALA A 15 -4.17 10.07 -2.40
C ALA A 15 -3.06 9.60 -1.45
N LYS A 16 -2.42 10.53 -0.71
CA LYS A 16 -1.40 10.22 0.30
C LYS A 16 -1.97 9.40 1.46
N ILE A 17 -3.13 9.77 1.99
CA ILE A 17 -3.81 9.00 3.04
C ILE A 17 -4.16 7.59 2.55
N PHE A 18 -4.74 7.48 1.36
CA PHE A 18 -5.08 6.18 0.78
C PHE A 18 -3.83 5.30 0.60
N SER A 19 -2.72 5.86 0.11
CA SER A 19 -1.47 5.13 -0.02
C SER A 19 -0.97 4.60 1.32
N GLN A 20 -0.97 5.44 2.36
CA GLN A 20 -0.55 5.02 3.70
C GLN A 20 -1.42 3.91 4.28
N ILE A 21 -2.75 4.00 4.11
CA ILE A 21 -3.68 2.96 4.54
C ILE A 21 -3.42 1.65 3.77
N LEU A 22 -3.19 1.73 2.46
CA LEU A 22 -2.92 0.55 1.63
C LEU A 22 -1.63 -0.16 2.07
N GLN A 23 -0.57 0.61 2.34
CA GLN A 23 0.69 0.08 2.87
C GLN A 23 0.48 -0.60 4.23
N LEU A 24 -0.29 0.02 5.12
CA LEU A 24 -0.60 -0.55 6.43
C LEU A 24 -1.35 -1.88 6.29
N LEU A 25 -2.35 -1.94 5.41
CA LEU A 25 -3.11 -3.16 5.14
C LEU A 25 -2.22 -4.27 4.55
N ALA A 26 -1.28 -3.92 3.66
CA ALA A 26 -0.34 -4.88 3.10
C ALA A 26 0.61 -5.46 4.16
N ILE A 27 1.06 -4.64 5.12
CA ILE A 27 1.87 -5.09 6.25
C ILE A 27 1.08 -6.05 7.13
N VAL A 28 -0.17 -5.70 7.48
CA VAL A 28 -1.05 -6.57 8.28
C VAL A 28 -1.31 -7.89 7.56
N PHE A 29 -1.58 -7.84 6.25
CA PHE A 29 -1.76 -9.03 5.42
C PHE A 29 -0.49 -9.89 5.39
N PHE A 30 0.69 -9.27 5.26
CA PHE A 30 1.97 -9.99 5.31
C PHE A 30 2.14 -10.71 6.65
N PHE A 31 1.86 -10.06 7.78
CA PHE A 31 1.93 -10.71 9.09
C PHE A 31 0.95 -11.88 9.22
N TYR A 32 -0.27 -11.73 8.72
CA TYR A 32 -1.24 -12.82 8.67
C TYR A 32 -0.76 -14.00 7.82
N ALA A 33 -0.23 -13.72 6.63
CA ALA A 33 0.30 -14.73 5.72
C ALA A 33 1.54 -15.43 6.31
N ALA A 34 2.42 -14.69 6.97
CA ALA A 34 3.57 -15.23 7.69
C ALA A 34 3.13 -16.14 8.85
N TYR A 35 2.13 -15.71 9.63
CA TYR A 35 1.56 -16.51 10.70
C TYR A 35 0.94 -17.81 10.18
N GLN A 36 0.12 -17.75 9.12
CA GLN A 36 -0.44 -18.94 8.47
C GLN A 36 0.64 -19.88 7.90
N GLY A 37 1.76 -19.33 7.44
CA GLY A 37 2.85 -20.13 6.90
C GLY A 37 3.70 -20.84 7.94
N VAL A 38 3.85 -20.26 9.12
CA VAL A 38 4.68 -20.81 10.21
C VAL A 38 3.85 -21.65 11.18
N MET A 39 2.69 -21.13 11.60
CA MET A 39 1.85 -21.73 12.65
C MET A 39 0.62 -22.47 12.10
N GLY A 40 0.23 -22.18 10.86
CA GLY A 40 -0.90 -22.83 10.19
C GLY A 40 -0.46 -23.92 9.20
N GLU A 41 -1.38 -24.30 8.31
CA GLU A 41 -1.15 -25.33 7.28
C GLU A 41 -0.58 -24.74 5.96
N GLY A 42 -0.35 -23.42 5.90
CA GLY A 42 -0.03 -22.73 4.65
C GLY A 42 1.41 -22.94 4.14
N GLY A 43 2.34 -23.33 5.02
CA GLY A 43 3.75 -23.56 4.68
C GLY A 43 4.44 -22.37 3.99
N SER A 44 5.55 -22.64 3.32
CA SER A 44 6.37 -21.61 2.67
C SER A 44 5.63 -20.81 1.59
N THR A 45 4.71 -21.45 0.87
CA THR A 45 3.94 -20.81 -0.21
C THR A 45 3.12 -19.62 0.31
N SER A 46 2.49 -19.74 1.48
CA SER A 46 1.72 -18.64 2.07
C SER A 46 2.60 -17.45 2.45
N VAL A 47 3.81 -17.68 2.99
CA VAL A 47 4.78 -16.63 3.30
C VAL A 47 5.23 -15.91 2.03
N PHE A 48 5.55 -16.66 0.97
CA PHE A 48 5.93 -16.08 -0.32
C PHE A 48 4.82 -15.24 -0.95
N THR A 49 3.56 -15.68 -0.86
CA THR A 49 2.40 -14.88 -1.29
C THR A 49 2.31 -13.58 -0.51
N GLY A 50 2.50 -13.62 0.82
CA GLY A 50 2.55 -12.42 1.67
C GLY A 50 3.63 -11.43 1.22
N VAL A 51 4.85 -11.92 0.98
CA VAL A 51 5.97 -11.09 0.48
C VAL A 51 5.64 -10.48 -0.88
N GLY A 52 5.09 -11.28 -1.79
CA GLY A 52 4.73 -10.82 -3.14
C GLY A 52 3.71 -9.69 -3.11
N VAL A 53 2.64 -9.83 -2.31
CA VAL A 53 1.62 -8.79 -2.15
C VAL A 53 2.22 -7.53 -1.52
N LEU A 54 3.07 -7.67 -0.49
CA LEU A 54 3.73 -6.54 0.16
C LEU A 54 4.60 -5.74 -0.84
N ILE A 55 5.42 -6.44 -1.63
CA ILE A 55 6.28 -5.80 -2.63
C ILE A 55 5.45 -5.05 -3.68
N LEU A 56 4.37 -5.66 -4.19
CA LEU A 56 3.50 -5.02 -5.17
C LEU A 56 2.87 -3.73 -4.62
N VAL A 57 2.39 -3.76 -3.36
CA VAL A 57 1.78 -2.58 -2.74
C VAL A 57 2.81 -1.49 -2.48
N LEU A 58 4.03 -1.83 -2.03
CA LEU A 58 5.10 -0.85 -1.82
C LEU A 58 5.54 -0.21 -3.13
N ILE A 59 5.74 -1.00 -4.18
CA ILE A 59 6.10 -0.49 -5.52
C ILE A 59 4.98 0.39 -6.07
N GLY A 60 3.73 -0.07 -6.00
CA GLY A 60 2.57 0.71 -6.46
C GLY A 60 2.45 2.04 -5.71
N SER A 61 2.64 2.02 -4.39
CA SER A 61 2.63 3.23 -3.57
C SER A 61 3.76 4.19 -3.93
N TYR A 62 4.97 3.67 -4.16
CA TYR A 62 6.10 4.47 -4.61
C TYR A 62 5.82 5.19 -5.94
N PHE A 63 5.17 4.51 -6.91
CA PHE A 63 4.78 5.14 -8.17
C PHE A 63 3.70 6.22 -7.98
N ILE A 64 2.70 5.97 -7.13
CA ILE A 64 1.67 6.97 -6.81
C ILE A 64 2.30 8.20 -6.15
N ASP A 65 3.18 8.01 -5.17
CA ASP A 65 3.87 9.11 -4.50
C ASP A 65 4.77 9.90 -5.48
N LYS A 66 5.43 9.21 -6.41
CA LYS A 66 6.20 9.84 -7.49
C LYS A 66 5.33 10.67 -8.42
N LEU A 67 4.16 10.17 -8.81
CA LEU A 67 3.24 10.90 -9.69
C LEU A 67 2.63 12.12 -8.99
N VAL A 68 2.24 11.95 -7.72
CA VAL A 68 1.62 13.01 -6.92
C VAL A 68 2.59 14.14 -6.59
N ASN A 69 3.89 13.85 -6.37
CA ASN A 69 4.89 14.89 -6.07
C ASN A 69 5.71 15.35 -7.30
N ALA A 70 5.43 14.84 -8.51
CA ALA A 70 6.07 15.30 -9.75
C ALA A 70 5.26 16.41 -10.47
N TYR A 71 4.05 16.70 -10.00
CA TYR A 71 3.22 17.86 -10.35
C TYR A 71 3.17 18.83 -9.17
#